data_AF-A0A562VDI1-F1
#
_entry.id   AF-A0A562VDI1-F1
#
_cell.length_a   1.000
_cell.length_b   1.000
_cell.length_c   1.000
_cell.angle_alpha   90.00
_cell.angle_beta   90.00
_cell.angle_gamma   90.00
#
_symmetry.space_group_name_H-M   'P 1'
#
loop_
_entity.id
_entity.type
_entity.pdbx_description
1 polymer ?
#
loop_
_entity_poly.entity_id
_entity_poly.type
_entity_poly.pdbx_seq_one_letter_code
_entity_poly.pdbx_strand_id
1 'polypeptide(L)'
;MVRRRSPAPSAGGPCLDDVDGPPWPPAPADATRLVAAAHALRRVPLDSLDAGALGLLIGQDVGLPHLLPRAVAMLRDDPWTCGGHYDGDLLAAVVSRHPHVWTGTPEAARALREILDGLDLPPRLRPAARALAAAFPTD
;
A
#
# COMPACT_ATOMS: atom_id res chain seq x y z
N MET A 1 32.86 -18.93 6.27
CA MET A 1 31.69 -19.30 5.45
C MET A 1 30.51 -19.55 6.39
N VAL A 2 29.84 -18.48 6.84
CA VAL A 2 28.70 -18.59 7.77
C VAL A 2 27.47 -18.87 6.91
N ARG A 3 26.98 -20.11 6.95
CA ARG A 3 25.66 -20.42 6.40
C ARG A 3 24.64 -19.62 7.20
N ARG A 4 24.07 -18.57 6.58
CA ARG A 4 22.87 -17.91 7.09
C ARG A 4 21.80 -19.00 7.17
N ARG A 5 21.38 -19.36 8.39
CA ARG A 5 20.16 -20.15 8.57
C ARG A 5 19.03 -19.30 8.02
N SER A 6 18.42 -19.74 6.91
CA SER A 6 17.10 -19.25 6.52
C SER A 6 16.15 -19.51 7.70
N PRO A 7 15.39 -18.51 8.17
CA PRO A 7 14.37 -18.78 9.16
C PRO A 7 13.32 -19.74 8.56
N ALA A 8 12.80 -20.64 9.40
CA ALA A 8 11.71 -21.53 9.04
C ALA A 8 10.48 -20.70 8.59
N PRO A 9 9.64 -21.19 7.66
CA PRO A 9 8.43 -20.48 7.27
C PRO A 9 7.51 -20.37 8.49
N SER A 10 7.31 -19.15 8.99
CA SER A 10 6.20 -18.81 9.87
C SER A 10 4.89 -19.13 9.15
N ALA A 11 3.81 -19.41 9.88
CA ALA A 11 2.53 -19.90 9.35
C ALA A 11 1.72 -18.90 8.49
N GLY A 12 2.38 -18.04 7.70
CA GLY A 12 1.79 -17.08 6.76
C GLY A 12 2.73 -16.82 5.58
N GLY A 13 2.20 -16.24 4.50
CA GLY A 13 2.98 -15.85 3.30
C GLY A 13 4.09 -14.81 3.58
N PRO A 14 4.83 -14.39 2.54
CA PRO A 14 5.95 -13.45 2.72
C PRO A 14 5.49 -12.09 3.26
N CYS A 15 6.35 -11.42 4.04
CA CYS A 15 6.17 -10.04 4.50
C CYS A 15 7.03 -9.05 3.70
N LEU A 16 6.89 -7.74 3.98
CA LEU A 16 7.71 -6.72 3.30
C LEU A 16 9.20 -6.85 3.62
N ASP A 17 9.57 -7.27 4.83
CA ASP A 17 10.99 -7.49 5.14
C ASP A 17 11.60 -8.62 4.29
N ASP A 18 10.79 -9.54 3.76
CA ASP A 18 11.26 -10.61 2.86
C ASP A 18 11.38 -10.15 1.39
N VAL A 19 10.48 -9.27 0.93
CA VAL A 19 10.34 -8.93 -0.51
C VAL A 19 10.82 -7.53 -0.89
N ASP A 20 10.79 -6.57 0.04
CA ASP A 20 11.16 -5.16 -0.11
C ASP A 20 12.45 -4.89 0.68
N GLY A 21 13.46 -5.73 0.40
CA GLY A 21 14.68 -5.82 1.18
C GLY A 21 15.64 -4.63 1.02
N PRO A 22 16.58 -4.46 1.95
CA PRO A 22 16.85 -5.34 3.09
C PRO A 22 15.83 -5.18 4.24
N PRO A 23 15.68 -6.19 5.13
CA PRO A 23 14.90 -6.06 6.36
C PRO A 23 15.31 -4.82 7.16
N TRP A 24 14.34 -4.15 7.77
CA TRP A 24 14.63 -2.99 8.60
C TRP A 24 15.26 -3.39 9.94
N PRO A 25 16.14 -2.55 10.52
CA PRO A 25 16.53 -2.72 11.91
C PRO A 25 15.31 -2.56 12.84
N PRO A 26 15.42 -2.96 14.11
CA PRO A 26 14.41 -2.64 15.11
C PRO A 26 14.08 -1.14 15.12
N ALA A 27 12.81 -0.82 15.36
CA ALA A 27 12.39 0.58 15.49
C ALA A 27 13.19 1.26 16.63
N PRO A 28 13.59 2.55 16.47
CA PRO A 28 14.20 3.31 17.55
C PRO A 28 13.33 3.31 18.81
N ALA A 29 13.96 3.32 19.99
CA ALA A 29 13.24 3.29 21.27
C ALA A 29 12.39 4.55 21.50
N ASP A 30 12.77 5.67 20.89
CA ASP A 30 12.10 6.97 20.89
C ASP A 30 11.22 7.18 19.65
N ALA A 31 10.97 6.14 18.85
CA ALA A 31 10.15 6.22 17.65
C ALA A 31 8.74 6.73 17.97
N THR A 32 8.21 7.57 17.09
CA THR A 32 6.79 7.94 17.14
C THR A 32 5.92 6.70 16.94
N ARG A 33 4.67 6.77 17.41
CA ARG A 33 3.71 5.68 17.23
C ARG A 33 3.55 5.25 15.77
N LEU A 34 3.61 6.20 14.83
CA LEU A 34 3.51 5.93 13.39
C LEU A 34 4.72 5.14 12.88
N VAL A 35 5.93 5.55 13.25
CA VAL A 35 7.16 4.85 12.87
C VAL A 35 7.17 3.44 13.47
N ALA A 36 6.84 3.31 14.76
CA ALA A 36 6.75 2.00 15.42
C ALA A 36 5.72 1.08 14.74
N ALA A 37 4.56 1.62 14.33
CA ALA A 37 3.54 0.87 13.61
C ALA A 37 4.03 0.42 12.22
N ALA A 38 4.64 1.31 11.44
CA ALA A 38 5.19 0.96 10.12
C ALA A 38 6.25 -0.15 10.22
N HIS A 39 7.18 -0.04 11.19
CA HIS A 39 8.16 -1.09 11.46
C HIS A 39 7.51 -2.43 11.85
N ALA A 40 6.40 -2.41 12.60
CA ALA A 40 5.70 -3.63 12.98
C ALA A 40 5.00 -4.28 11.78
N LEU A 41 4.30 -3.47 10.97
CA LEU A 41 3.54 -3.93 9.81
C LEU A 41 4.41 -4.51 8.70
N ARG A 42 5.68 -4.08 8.56
CA ARG A 42 6.62 -4.71 7.61
C ARG A 42 6.89 -6.20 7.86
N ARG A 43 6.66 -6.67 9.09
CA ARG A 43 6.82 -8.09 9.48
C ARG A 43 5.51 -8.88 9.43
N VAL A 44 4.39 -8.24 9.08
CA VAL A 44 3.10 -8.91 8.92
C VAL A 44 3.06 -9.54 7.51
N PRO A 45 2.58 -10.79 7.36
CA PRO A 45 2.37 -11.39 6.05
C PRO A 45 1.54 -10.47 5.15
N LEU A 46 1.95 -10.31 3.89
CA LEU A 46 1.31 -9.37 2.98
C LEU A 46 -0.20 -9.63 2.81
N ASP A 47 -0.60 -10.90 2.82
CA ASP A 47 -2.00 -11.32 2.66
C ASP A 47 -2.81 -11.18 3.97
N SER A 48 -2.16 -10.80 5.07
CA SER A 48 -2.80 -10.51 6.36
C SER A 48 -2.90 -9.00 6.65
N LEU A 49 -2.44 -8.14 5.73
CA LEU A 49 -2.60 -6.70 5.83
C LEU A 49 -4.05 -6.32 5.47
N ASP A 50 -4.75 -5.69 6.42
CA ASP A 50 -6.06 -5.10 6.16
C ASP A 50 -5.95 -3.73 5.46
N ALA A 51 -7.10 -3.13 5.15
CA ALA A 51 -7.18 -1.82 4.51
C ALA A 51 -6.44 -0.72 5.30
N GLY A 52 -6.48 -0.79 6.63
CA GLY A 52 -5.84 0.19 7.52
C GLY A 52 -4.33 0.07 7.51
N ALA A 53 -3.83 -1.16 7.60
CA ALA A 53 -2.41 -1.46 7.52
C ALA A 53 -1.83 -1.09 6.15
N LEU A 54 -2.55 -1.42 5.06
CA LEU A 54 -2.17 -1.01 3.70
C LEU A 54 -2.15 0.51 3.57
N GLY A 55 -3.23 1.18 4.00
CA GLY A 55 -3.36 2.64 3.93
C GLY A 55 -2.28 3.36 4.72
N LEU A 56 -1.93 2.87 5.91
CA LEU A 56 -0.84 3.42 6.73
C LEU A 56 0.50 3.29 6.01
N LEU A 57 0.87 2.09 5.55
CA LEU A 57 2.15 1.87 4.88
C LEU A 57 2.26 2.64 3.56
N ILE A 58 1.21 2.63 2.74
CA ILE A 58 1.15 3.39 1.48
C ILE A 58 1.26 4.89 1.78
N GLY A 59 0.55 5.38 2.79
CA GLY A 59 0.60 6.77 3.21
C GLY A 59 2.01 7.25 3.60
N GLN A 60 2.88 6.33 4.02
CA GLN A 60 4.28 6.58 4.38
C GLN A 60 5.28 6.22 3.25
N ASP A 61 4.80 5.94 2.03
CA ASP A 61 5.61 5.51 0.89
C ASP A 61 6.46 4.23 1.16
N VAL A 62 5.96 3.32 2.00
CA VAL A 62 6.64 2.07 2.35
C VAL A 62 6.18 0.93 1.45
N GLY A 63 7.11 0.21 0.82
CA GLY A 63 6.83 -1.04 0.09
C GLY A 63 5.88 -0.89 -1.11
N LEU A 64 5.77 0.31 -1.68
CA LEU A 64 4.77 0.65 -2.70
C LEU A 64 4.67 -0.34 -3.87
N PRO A 65 5.77 -0.85 -4.47
CA PRO A 65 5.68 -1.81 -5.58
C PRO A 65 4.94 -3.10 -5.22
N HIS A 66 4.93 -3.48 -3.93
CA HIS A 66 4.26 -4.67 -3.44
C HIS A 66 2.85 -4.39 -2.91
N LEU A 67 2.63 -3.19 -2.39
CA LEU A 67 1.38 -2.81 -1.72
C LEU A 67 0.35 -2.20 -2.67
N LEU A 68 0.76 -1.42 -3.67
CA LEU A 68 -0.18 -0.78 -4.59
C LEU A 68 -1.03 -1.80 -5.37
N PRO A 69 -0.49 -2.90 -5.93
CA PRO A 69 -1.32 -3.91 -6.58
C PRO A 69 -2.34 -4.55 -5.64
N ARG A 70 -1.97 -4.75 -4.37
CA ARG A 70 -2.84 -5.34 -3.34
C ARG A 70 -3.95 -4.37 -2.92
N ALA A 71 -3.61 -3.11 -2.69
CA ALA A 71 -4.57 -2.08 -2.38
C ALA A 71 -5.58 -1.91 -3.52
N VAL A 72 -5.13 -1.93 -4.79
CA VAL A 72 -6.02 -1.85 -5.95
C VAL A 72 -6.94 -3.09 -6.04
N ALA A 73 -6.44 -4.29 -5.74
CA ALA A 73 -7.29 -5.48 -5.66
C ALA A 73 -8.40 -5.32 -4.60
N MET A 74 -8.05 -4.83 -3.41
CA MET A 74 -9.01 -4.58 -2.34
C MET A 74 -10.03 -3.49 -2.71
N LEU A 75 -9.57 -2.41 -3.36
CA LEU A 75 -10.44 -1.33 -3.83
C LEU A 75 -11.34 -1.75 -4.99
N ARG A 76 -10.98 -2.79 -5.75
CA ARG A 76 -11.84 -3.34 -6.79
C ARG A 76 -13.06 -4.05 -6.18
N ASP A 77 -12.87 -4.69 -5.02
CA ASP A 77 -13.94 -5.36 -4.30
C ASP A 77 -14.83 -4.36 -3.55
N ASP A 78 -14.22 -3.43 -2.81
CA ASP A 78 -14.93 -2.33 -2.14
C ASP A 78 -14.08 -1.04 -2.13
N PRO A 79 -14.39 -0.07 -3.01
CA PRO A 79 -13.71 1.21 -3.08
C PRO A 79 -13.84 2.07 -1.82
N TRP A 80 -14.87 1.81 -1.00
CA TRP A 80 -15.19 2.58 0.20
C TRP A 80 -14.81 1.84 1.49
N THR A 81 -14.04 0.76 1.38
CA THR A 81 -13.52 0.02 2.53
C THR A 81 -12.91 0.96 3.57
N CYS A 82 -13.23 0.72 4.84
CA CYS A 82 -12.73 1.50 5.97
C CYS A 82 -11.53 0.80 6.61
N GLY A 83 -10.38 1.46 6.58
CA GLY A 83 -9.14 1.08 7.23
C GLY A 83 -9.00 1.57 8.67
N GLY A 84 -10.09 2.06 9.29
CA GLY A 84 -10.13 2.44 10.69
C GLY A 84 -10.14 3.95 10.96
N HIS A 85 -10.17 4.80 9.92
CA HIS A 85 -10.36 6.24 10.09
C HIS A 85 -11.71 6.73 9.55
N TYR A 86 -11.99 6.42 8.29
CA TYR A 86 -13.22 6.78 7.60
C TYR A 86 -13.38 5.95 6.32
N ASP A 87 -14.60 5.87 5.79
CA ASP A 87 -14.87 5.13 4.56
C ASP A 87 -14.05 5.70 3.37
N GLY A 88 -13.36 4.79 2.68
CA GLY A 88 -12.45 5.13 1.57
C GLY A 88 -11.13 5.75 2.00
N ASP A 89 -10.67 5.55 3.24
CA ASP A 89 -9.33 5.98 3.68
C ASP A 89 -8.20 5.26 2.92
N LEU A 90 -8.38 3.99 2.55
CA LEU A 90 -7.46 3.29 1.64
C LEU A 90 -7.42 3.96 0.26
N LEU A 91 -8.58 4.28 -0.32
CA LEU A 91 -8.65 4.98 -1.60
C LEU A 91 -7.94 6.33 -1.51
N ALA A 92 -8.17 7.09 -0.43
CA ALA A 92 -7.51 8.36 -0.18
C ALA A 92 -5.97 8.22 -0.10
N ALA A 93 -5.47 7.21 0.61
CA ALA A 93 -4.05 6.92 0.70
C ALA A 93 -3.45 6.62 -0.68
N VAL A 94 -4.12 5.80 -1.47
CA VAL A 94 -3.72 5.38 -2.82
C VAL A 94 -3.71 6.56 -3.81
N VAL A 95 -4.80 7.32 -3.92
CA VAL A 95 -4.90 8.42 -4.91
C VAL A 95 -4.03 9.62 -4.57
N SER A 96 -3.57 9.73 -3.33
CA SER A 96 -2.63 10.77 -2.89
C SER A 96 -1.18 10.51 -3.32
N ARG A 97 -0.86 9.30 -3.80
CA ARG A 97 0.52 8.95 -4.16
C ARG A 97 0.96 9.65 -5.43
N HIS A 98 2.23 10.04 -5.48
CA HIS A 98 2.79 10.70 -6.65
C HIS A 98 2.81 9.73 -7.86
N PRO A 99 2.38 10.13 -9.07
CA PRO A 99 2.27 9.23 -10.22
C PRO A 99 3.51 8.36 -10.52
N HIS A 100 4.72 8.89 -10.32
CA HIS A 100 5.99 8.16 -10.50
C HIS A 100 6.06 6.80 -9.78
N VAL A 101 5.41 6.62 -8.62
CA VAL A 101 5.47 5.36 -7.85
C VAL A 101 4.77 4.21 -8.57
N TRP A 102 3.88 4.53 -9.50
CA TRP A 102 3.09 3.56 -10.26
C TRP A 102 3.83 3.00 -11.48
N THR A 103 5.00 3.53 -11.83
CA THR A 103 5.78 3.09 -13.01
C THR A 103 6.19 1.62 -12.95
N GLY A 104 6.41 1.08 -11.74
CA GLY A 104 6.73 -0.34 -11.53
C GLY A 104 5.50 -1.26 -11.49
N THR A 105 4.28 -0.72 -11.57
CA THR A 105 3.02 -1.48 -11.46
C THR A 105 1.95 -0.98 -12.45
N PRO A 106 2.25 -0.94 -13.77
CA PRO A 106 1.35 -0.34 -14.76
C PRO A 106 -0.02 -1.03 -14.84
N GLU A 107 -0.10 -2.33 -14.59
CA GLU A 107 -1.37 -3.07 -14.53
C GLU A 107 -2.25 -2.60 -13.36
N ALA A 108 -1.64 -2.35 -12.20
CA ALA A 108 -2.35 -1.80 -11.04
C ALA A 108 -2.81 -0.36 -11.30
N ALA A 109 -2.00 0.43 -12.00
CA ALA A 109 -2.37 1.80 -12.40
C ALA A 109 -3.59 1.81 -13.35
N ARG A 110 -3.61 0.93 -14.37
CA ARG A 110 -4.77 0.76 -15.25
C ARG A 110 -6.01 0.31 -14.47
N ALA A 111 -5.88 -0.69 -13.61
CA ALA A 111 -6.99 -1.16 -12.77
C ALA A 111 -7.52 -0.07 -11.83
N LEU A 112 -6.65 0.75 -11.23
CA LEU A 112 -7.07 1.90 -10.44
C LEU A 112 -7.81 2.92 -11.30
N ARG A 113 -7.35 3.19 -12.52
CA ARG A 113 -8.04 4.11 -13.44
C ARG A 113 -9.47 3.66 -13.70
N GLU A 114 -9.68 2.39 -14.02
CA GLU A 114 -11.01 1.81 -14.25
C GLU A 114 -11.93 2.00 -13.03
N ILE A 115 -11.41 1.77 -11.82
CA ILE A 115 -12.15 2.00 -10.58
C ILE A 115 -12.54 3.47 -10.47
N LEU A 116 -11.59 4.39 -10.65
CA LEU A 116 -11.84 5.83 -10.52
C LEU A 116 -12.85 6.36 -11.53
N ASP A 117 -12.81 5.86 -12.77
CA ASP A 117 -13.74 6.28 -13.83
C ASP A 117 -15.18 5.80 -13.56
N GLY A 118 -15.36 4.73 -12.77
CA GLY A 118 -16.66 4.19 -12.36
C GLY A 118 -17.24 4.77 -11.07
N LEU A 119 -16.50 5.63 -10.36
CA LEU A 119 -16.89 6.13 -9.04
C LEU A 119 -17.45 7.56 -9.08
N ASP A 120 -18.53 7.79 -8.34
CA ASP A 120 -18.89 9.15 -7.91
C ASP A 120 -18.03 9.55 -6.71
N LEU A 121 -16.88 10.17 -7.00
CA LEU A 121 -15.93 10.56 -5.97
C LEU A 121 -16.44 11.77 -5.16
N PRO A 122 -16.31 11.78 -3.82
CA PRO A 122 -16.62 12.93 -3.01
C PRO A 122 -15.64 14.07 -3.32
N PRO A 123 -16.04 15.35 -3.13
CA PRO A 123 -15.23 16.51 -3.49
C PRO A 123 -13.78 16.49 -2.99
N ARG A 124 -13.55 15.92 -1.81
CA ARG A 124 -12.20 15.81 -1.21
C ARG A 124 -11.23 14.94 -2.01
N LEU A 125 -11.71 13.94 -2.76
CA LEU A 125 -10.86 13.00 -3.51
C LEU A 125 -10.70 13.40 -4.99
N ARG A 126 -11.64 14.18 -5.54
CA ARG A 126 -11.67 14.52 -6.97
C ARG A 126 -10.35 15.14 -7.49
N PRO A 127 -9.71 16.11 -6.81
CA PRO A 127 -8.49 16.73 -7.35
C PRO A 127 -7.34 15.74 -7.43
N ALA A 128 -7.11 14.96 -6.37
CA ALA A 128 -6.04 13.97 -6.30
C ALA A 128 -6.25 12.84 -7.31
N ALA A 129 -7.47 12.27 -7.35
CA ALA A 129 -7.84 11.23 -8.30
C ALA A 129 -7.67 11.72 -9.75
N ARG A 130 -8.14 12.94 -10.08
CA ARG A 130 -7.99 13.50 -11.43
C ARG A 130 -6.53 13.72 -11.81
N ALA A 131 -5.73 14.28 -10.90
CA ALA A 131 -4.31 14.52 -11.14
C ALA A 131 -3.54 13.21 -11.37
N LEU A 132 -3.81 12.20 -10.54
CA LEU A 132 -3.20 10.88 -10.67
C LEU A 132 -3.61 10.19 -11.97
N ALA A 133 -4.92 10.14 -12.23
CA ALA A 133 -5.49 9.49 -13.40
C ALA A 133 -4.97 10.13 -14.71
N ALA A 134 -4.83 11.46 -14.76
CA ALA A 134 -4.26 12.17 -15.90
C ALA A 134 -2.79 11.86 -16.17
N ALA A 135 -2.06 11.35 -15.18
CA ALA A 135 -0.66 10.96 -15.31
C ALA A 135 -0.47 9.47 -15.68
N PHE A 136 -1.55 8.68 -15.65
CA PHE A 136 -1.50 7.30 -16.11
C PHE A 136 -1.57 7.25 -17.64
N PRO A 137 -0.87 6.29 -18.28
CA PRO A 137 -0.96 6.10 -19.71
C PRO A 137 -2.40 5.78 -20.10
N THR A 138 -2.90 6.46 -21.13
CA THR A 138 -4.06 6.01 -21.93
C THR A 138 -3.54 5.03 -22.98
N ASP A 139 -4.11 3.83 -23.01
CA ASP A 139 -3.84 2.83 -24.05
C ASP A 139 -4.19 3.33 -25.46
#